data_AF-A0A9D0L3G5-F1
#
_entry.id   AF-A0A9D0L3G5-F1
#
_cell.length_a   1.000
_cell.length_b   1.000
_cell.length_c   1.000
_cell.angle_alpha   90.00
_cell.angle_beta   90.00
_cell.angle_gamma   90.00
#
_symmetry.space_group_name_H-M   'P 1'
#
loop_
_entity.id
_entity.type
_entity.pdbx_description
1 polymer ?
#
loop_
_entity_poly.entity_id
_entity_poly.type
_entity_poly.pdbx_seq_one_letter_code
_entity_poly.pdbx_strand_id
1 'polypeptide(L)'
;MSIAAQPSQAAQANGMAAFIVGGFGAPIVMTMTATRANPNKANMYQSVVRIFATTLRPDYAVPWQSAAPQSGTGSGVIIAPGRILTGAHVINDATFLQVQKVSDPNKMVARVAAVSHDCDLALLEVDDPRLMKDVTPEQLGALPTLRDRVSVVGYPVGGEEISITEGVVSRIEMQRYAHSERSMLAVTVDAAINEGNSGGP
;
A
#
# COMPACT_ATOMS: atom_id res chain seq x y z
N MET A 1 25.30 30.03 42.52
CA MET A 1 24.11 29.21 42.21
C MET A 1 23.72 29.52 40.79
N SER A 2 23.91 28.56 39.89
CA SER A 2 23.66 28.69 38.45
C SER A 2 22.22 28.31 38.15
N ILE A 3 21.45 29.19 37.51
CA ILE A 3 20.14 28.89 36.95
C ILE A 3 20.19 29.28 35.47
N ALA A 4 20.32 28.26 34.62
CA ALA A 4 20.19 28.37 33.19
C ALA A 4 18.69 28.44 32.83
N ALA A 5 18.28 29.53 32.19
CA ALA A 5 16.97 29.62 31.54
C ALA A 5 17.07 29.00 30.14
N GLN A 6 16.25 27.98 29.88
CA GLN A 6 16.11 27.35 28.56
C GLN A 6 15.34 28.27 27.60
N PRO A 7 15.71 28.36 26.31
CA PRO A 7 14.87 29.03 25.32
C PRO A 7 13.74 28.11 24.82
N SER A 8 12.58 28.73 24.63
CA SER A 8 11.31 28.22 24.12
C SER A 8 11.45 27.55 22.74
N GLN A 9 10.99 26.29 22.62
CA GLN A 9 10.86 25.62 21.32
C GLN A 9 9.57 26.09 20.62
N ALA A 10 9.75 26.67 19.44
CA ALA A 10 8.69 26.98 18.50
C ALA A 10 8.04 25.69 17.97
N ALA A 11 6.71 25.64 17.99
CA ALA A 11 5.93 24.56 17.42
C ALA A 11 6.07 24.56 15.88
N GLN A 12 6.61 23.48 15.32
CA GLN A 12 6.61 23.22 13.89
C GLN A 12 5.46 22.27 13.55
N ALA A 13 4.54 22.76 12.72
CA ALA A 13 3.39 22.03 12.21
C ALA A 13 3.85 20.94 11.22
N ASN A 14 3.56 19.68 11.54
CA ASN A 14 3.88 18.53 10.69
C ASN A 14 2.60 18.02 10.01
N GLY A 15 2.40 18.41 8.75
CA GLY A 15 1.40 17.84 7.84
C GLY A 15 2.04 16.80 6.92
N MET A 16 1.31 15.75 6.58
CA MET A 16 1.79 14.48 6.00
C MET A 16 0.68 13.97 5.00
N ALA A 17 0.99 13.55 3.75
CA ALA A 17 0.16 13.23 2.56
C ALA A 17 0.80 12.19 1.58
N ALA A 18 0.20 11.01 1.36
CA ALA A 18 0.79 9.90 0.58
C ALA A 18 0.74 10.06 -0.95
N PHE A 19 1.66 9.39 -1.66
CA PHE A 19 1.78 9.46 -3.13
C PHE A 19 2.00 8.10 -3.79
N ILE A 20 1.61 8.02 -5.07
CA ILE A 20 1.58 6.83 -5.91
C ILE A 20 2.79 6.82 -6.84
N VAL A 21 3.49 5.69 -6.90
CA VAL A 21 4.55 5.44 -7.88
C VAL A 21 3.99 4.84 -9.16
N GLY A 22 4.15 5.55 -10.27
CA GLY A 22 3.82 5.10 -11.62
C GLY A 22 5.06 4.76 -12.43
N GLY A 23 4.97 3.69 -13.20
CA GLY A 23 5.86 3.31 -14.27
C GLY A 23 5.10 2.38 -15.21
N PHE A 24 5.44 2.35 -16.50
CA PHE A 24 4.79 1.46 -17.47
C PHE A 24 4.90 0.00 -17.00
N GLY A 25 3.78 -0.59 -16.58
CA GLY A 25 3.74 -1.94 -16.01
C GLY A 25 4.41 -2.08 -14.63
N ALA A 26 4.67 -0.98 -13.92
CA ALA A 26 5.33 -1.00 -12.61
C ALA A 26 4.33 -1.05 -11.45
N PRO A 27 4.67 -1.73 -10.33
CA PRO A 27 3.78 -1.90 -9.19
C PRO A 27 3.62 -0.57 -8.41
N ILE A 28 2.41 -0.28 -7.91
CA ILE A 28 2.14 0.91 -7.09
C ILE A 28 2.82 0.77 -5.73
N VAL A 29 3.54 1.81 -5.36
CA VAL A 29 4.27 1.95 -4.10
C VAL A 29 3.85 3.23 -3.43
N MET A 30 3.46 3.14 -2.17
CA MET A 30 3.34 4.31 -1.28
C MET A 30 4.73 4.65 -0.75
N THR A 31 4.93 5.82 -0.16
CA THR A 31 6.23 6.22 0.35
C THR A 31 6.07 6.74 1.77
N MET A 32 6.90 6.22 2.69
CA MET A 32 6.97 6.69 4.07
C MET A 32 8.30 7.39 4.37
N THR A 33 8.24 8.57 4.99
CA THR A 33 9.42 9.22 5.57
C THR A 33 9.59 8.76 7.02
N ALA A 34 10.63 7.99 7.30
CA ALA A 34 10.90 7.45 8.64
C ALA A 34 11.33 8.55 9.62
N THR A 35 10.58 8.75 10.70
CA THR A 35 11.02 9.54 11.87
C THR A 35 11.66 8.60 12.91
N ARG A 36 12.87 8.96 13.39
CA ARG A 36 13.74 8.30 14.39
C ARG A 36 13.33 6.92 14.94
N ALA A 37 14.23 5.96 14.73
CA ALA A 37 14.18 4.57 15.15
C ALA A 37 13.84 4.35 16.65
N ASN A 38 12.82 3.53 16.88
CA ASN A 38 12.47 2.89 18.15
C ASN A 38 13.00 1.42 18.09
N PRO A 39 13.65 0.86 19.14
CA PRO A 39 14.46 -0.36 19.00
C PRO A 39 13.68 -1.69 18.91
N ASN A 40 12.36 -1.68 18.69
CA ASN A 40 11.57 -2.87 18.41
C ASN A 40 11.32 -3.02 16.89
N LYS A 41 12.31 -3.53 16.16
CA LYS A 41 12.21 -3.76 14.70
C LYS A 41 11.10 -4.75 14.28
N ALA A 42 10.57 -5.55 15.20
CA ALA A 42 9.51 -6.52 14.90
C ALA A 42 8.12 -5.90 14.67
N ASN A 43 7.92 -4.61 14.99
CA ASN A 43 6.59 -3.97 14.98
C ASN A 43 6.40 -2.89 13.89
N MET A 44 7.36 -2.66 13.00
CA MET A 44 7.34 -1.48 12.12
C MET A 44 6.33 -1.57 10.96
N TYR A 45 5.82 -2.76 10.62
CA TYR A 45 4.98 -2.97 9.43
C TYR A 45 3.75 -3.83 9.70
N GLN A 46 3.23 -3.82 10.93
CA GLN A 46 2.05 -4.62 11.32
C GLN A 46 0.76 -4.17 10.62
N SER A 47 0.75 -2.94 10.10
CA SER A 47 -0.30 -2.36 9.28
C SER A 47 -0.33 -2.90 7.84
N VAL A 48 0.75 -3.54 7.39
CA VAL A 48 0.85 -4.14 6.05
C VAL A 48 0.17 -5.50 6.05
N VAL A 49 -0.64 -5.75 5.04
CA VAL A 49 -1.42 -6.98 4.88
C VAL A 49 -1.18 -7.61 3.52
N ARG A 50 -1.22 -8.93 3.47
CA ARG A 50 -1.25 -9.70 2.24
C ARG A 50 -2.69 -9.88 1.80
N ILE A 51 -2.98 -9.57 0.54
CA ILE A 51 -4.29 -9.72 -0.07
C ILE A 51 -4.27 -10.98 -0.93
N PHE A 52 -5.33 -11.77 -0.84
CA PHE A 52 -5.61 -12.90 -1.72
C PHE A 52 -6.87 -12.60 -2.49
N ALA A 53 -6.79 -12.68 -3.81
CA ALA A 53 -7.93 -12.51 -4.69
C ALA A 53 -8.16 -13.80 -5.48
N THR A 54 -9.38 -14.32 -5.43
CA THR A 54 -9.85 -15.28 -6.42
C THR A 54 -10.59 -14.48 -7.49
N THR A 55 -10.06 -14.48 -8.71
CA THR A 55 -10.58 -13.72 -9.84
C THR A 55 -11.27 -14.63 -10.82
N LEU A 56 -12.36 -14.13 -11.41
CA LEU A 56 -13.08 -14.82 -12.46
C LEU A 56 -13.24 -13.86 -13.63
N ARG A 57 -12.26 -13.88 -14.54
CA ARG A 57 -12.24 -12.95 -15.67
C ARG A 57 -13.34 -13.32 -16.68
N PRO A 58 -14.09 -12.32 -17.19
CA PRO A 58 -15.01 -12.55 -18.29
C PRO A 58 -14.22 -12.92 -19.55
N ASP A 59 -14.73 -13.87 -20.33
CA ASP A 59 -14.22 -14.11 -21.67
C ASP A 59 -14.92 -13.16 -22.64
N TYR A 60 -14.19 -12.17 -23.16
CA TYR A 60 -14.76 -11.18 -24.07
C TYR A 60 -15.12 -11.75 -25.44
N ALA A 61 -14.51 -12.86 -25.86
CA ALA A 61 -14.85 -13.53 -27.13
C ALA A 61 -16.09 -14.42 -26.97
N VAL A 62 -16.29 -15.03 -25.80
CA VAL A 62 -17.47 -15.85 -25.46
C VAL A 62 -18.10 -15.40 -24.13
N PRO A 63 -18.86 -14.28 -24.11
CA PRO A 63 -19.29 -13.60 -22.87
C PRO A 63 -20.28 -14.38 -22.01
N TRP A 64 -20.86 -15.47 -22.52
CA TRP A 64 -21.70 -16.40 -21.74
C TRP A 64 -20.87 -17.47 -21.00
N GLN A 65 -19.54 -17.49 -21.18
CA GLN A 65 -18.62 -18.34 -20.44
C GLN A 65 -17.74 -17.48 -19.55
N SER A 66 -17.37 -18.03 -18.40
CA SER A 66 -16.34 -17.46 -17.54
C SER A 66 -15.04 -18.22 -17.74
N ALA A 67 -13.91 -17.53 -17.65
CA ALA A 67 -12.61 -18.19 -17.59
C ALA A 67 -12.52 -19.09 -16.34
N ALA A 68 -11.53 -19.98 -16.30
CA ALA A 68 -11.25 -20.72 -15.06
C ALA A 68 -10.90 -19.73 -13.92
N PRO A 69 -11.38 -19.95 -12.69
CA PRO A 69 -10.98 -19.13 -11.55
C PRO A 69 -9.46 -19.11 -11.39
N GLN A 70 -8.90 -17.93 -11.16
CA GLN A 70 -7.47 -17.75 -10.92
C GLN A 70 -7.26 -17.20 -9.51
N SER A 71 -6.14 -17.56 -8.89
CA SER A 71 -5.73 -17.01 -7.60
C SER A 71 -4.57 -16.05 -7.79
N GLY A 72 -4.70 -14.85 -7.23
CA GLY A 72 -3.68 -13.82 -7.20
C GLY A 72 -3.38 -13.38 -5.78
N THR A 73 -2.20 -12.78 -5.59
CA THR A 73 -1.79 -12.17 -4.33
C THR A 73 -1.30 -10.75 -4.58
N GLY A 74 -1.55 -9.87 -3.62
CA GLY A 74 -1.01 -8.51 -3.61
C GLY A 74 -0.80 -8.00 -2.20
N SER A 75 -0.49 -6.72 -2.09
CA SER A 75 -0.23 -6.05 -0.81
C SER A 75 -1.28 -4.98 -0.54
N GLY A 76 -1.49 -4.68 0.73
CA GLY A 76 -2.35 -3.60 1.19
C GLY A 76 -1.83 -2.99 2.47
N VAL A 77 -2.33 -1.81 2.81
CA VAL A 77 -2.02 -1.11 4.05
C VAL A 77 -3.30 -0.74 4.78
N ILE A 78 -3.33 -0.99 6.08
CA ILE A 78 -4.42 -0.57 6.97
C ILE A 78 -4.31 0.94 7.20
N ILE A 79 -5.30 1.71 6.73
CA ILE A 79 -5.31 3.20 6.81
C ILE A 79 -6.32 3.74 7.82
N ALA A 80 -7.28 2.91 8.24
CA ALA A 80 -8.26 3.24 9.27
C ALA A 80 -8.88 1.95 9.84
N PRO A 81 -9.63 2.02 10.95
CA PRO A 81 -10.34 0.87 11.48
C PRO A 81 -11.20 0.17 10.43
N GLY A 82 -10.94 -1.12 10.21
CA GLY A 82 -11.66 -1.93 9.22
C GLY A 82 -11.37 -1.59 7.76
N ARG A 83 -10.43 -0.66 7.45
CA ARG A 83 -10.19 -0.16 6.09
C ARG A 83 -8.76 -0.40 5.62
N ILE A 84 -8.63 -0.99 4.43
CA ILE A 84 -7.35 -1.30 3.79
C ILE A 84 -7.30 -0.61 2.43
N LEU A 85 -6.19 0.08 2.15
CA LEU A 85 -5.89 0.62 0.83
C LEU A 85 -5.03 -0.38 0.05
N THR A 86 -5.30 -0.54 -1.24
CA THR A 86 -4.53 -1.39 -2.17
C THR A 86 -4.67 -0.88 -3.61
N GLY A 87 -4.00 -1.54 -4.56
CA GLY A 87 -4.15 -1.28 -5.99
C GLY A 87 -5.48 -1.83 -6.53
N ALA A 88 -6.13 -1.11 -7.44
CA ALA A 88 -7.36 -1.59 -8.07
C ALA A 88 -7.13 -2.85 -8.90
N HIS A 89 -5.99 -2.94 -9.58
CA HIS A 89 -5.60 -4.12 -10.35
C HIS A 89 -5.44 -5.38 -9.49
N VAL A 90 -5.13 -5.25 -8.20
CA VAL A 90 -5.00 -6.39 -7.27
C VAL A 90 -6.34 -7.08 -7.05
N ILE A 91 -7.44 -6.32 -7.10
CA ILE A 91 -8.79 -6.79 -6.81
C ILE A 91 -9.69 -6.85 -8.05
N ASN A 92 -9.12 -6.61 -9.23
CA ASN A 92 -9.88 -6.59 -10.46
C ASN A 92 -10.50 -7.97 -10.77
N ASP A 93 -11.79 -7.99 -11.12
CA ASP A 93 -12.59 -9.20 -11.34
C ASP A 93 -12.58 -10.19 -10.16
N ALA A 94 -12.25 -9.73 -8.94
CA ALA A 94 -12.23 -10.57 -7.76
C ALA A 94 -13.66 -10.96 -7.32
N THR A 95 -13.92 -12.25 -7.24
CA THR A 95 -15.16 -12.82 -6.72
C THR A 95 -15.06 -13.16 -5.24
N PHE A 96 -13.83 -13.35 -4.74
CA PHE A 96 -13.57 -13.61 -3.33
C PHE A 96 -12.25 -12.94 -2.92
N LEU A 97 -12.29 -12.23 -1.80
CA LEU A 97 -11.14 -11.51 -1.24
C LEU A 97 -10.88 -11.94 0.19
N GLN A 98 -9.62 -12.19 0.49
CA GLN A 98 -9.14 -12.41 1.84
C GLN A 98 -7.91 -11.56 2.13
N VAL A 99 -7.73 -11.22 3.40
CA VAL A 99 -6.56 -10.49 3.87
C VAL A 99 -5.90 -11.25 5.02
N GLN A 100 -4.58 -11.16 5.11
CA GLN A 100 -3.78 -11.80 6.14
C GLN A 100 -2.77 -10.79 6.68
N LYS A 101 -2.65 -10.72 8.00
CA LYS A 101 -1.67 -9.85 8.66
C LYS A 101 -0.34 -10.57 8.78
N VAL A 102 0.74 -9.80 8.87
CA VAL A 102 2.08 -10.33 9.22
C VAL A 102 2.02 -11.13 10.52
N SER A 103 1.27 -10.64 11.51
CA SER A 103 1.22 -11.19 12.86
C SER A 103 0.19 -12.31 13.07
N ASP A 104 -0.64 -12.60 12.07
CA ASP A 104 -1.73 -13.57 12.20
C ASP A 104 -1.79 -14.49 10.96
N PRO A 105 -1.56 -15.80 11.11
CA PRO A 105 -1.64 -16.74 9.99
C PRO A 105 -3.08 -16.89 9.46
N ASN A 106 -4.10 -16.46 10.20
CA ASN A 106 -5.48 -16.60 9.78
C ASN A 106 -5.86 -15.56 8.73
N LYS A 107 -6.57 -16.03 7.70
CA LYS A 107 -7.16 -15.16 6.69
C LYS A 107 -8.50 -14.61 7.17
N MET A 108 -8.75 -13.35 6.88
CA MET A 108 -10.00 -12.64 7.15
C MET A 108 -10.68 -12.31 5.82
N VAL A 109 -12.00 -12.42 5.74
CA VAL A 109 -12.74 -12.06 4.53
C VAL A 109 -12.77 -10.54 4.39
N ALA A 110 -12.53 -10.04 3.19
CA ALA A 110 -12.63 -8.63 2.85
C ALA A 110 -13.70 -8.39 1.78
N ARG A 111 -14.27 -7.19 1.79
CA ARG A 111 -15.21 -6.69 0.78
C ARG A 111 -14.63 -5.44 0.14
N VAL A 112 -15.00 -5.19 -1.10
CA VAL A 112 -14.64 -3.94 -1.78
C VAL A 112 -15.59 -2.83 -1.31
N ALA A 113 -15.05 -1.76 -0.74
CA ALA A 113 -15.81 -0.59 -0.34
C ALA A 113 -15.88 0.46 -1.46
N ALA A 114 -14.76 0.66 -2.17
CA ALA A 114 -14.68 1.56 -3.31
C ALA A 114 -13.53 1.14 -4.25
N VAL A 115 -13.68 1.43 -5.54
CA VAL A 115 -12.63 1.23 -6.55
C VAL A 115 -12.54 2.46 -7.42
N SER A 116 -11.32 2.87 -7.71
CA SER A 116 -10.99 3.84 -8.73
C SER A 116 -10.00 3.22 -9.70
N HIS A 117 -10.52 2.73 -10.81
CA HIS A 117 -9.73 2.27 -11.94
C HIS A 117 -8.87 3.40 -12.54
N ASP A 118 -9.30 4.66 -12.36
CA ASP A 118 -8.64 5.83 -12.92
C ASP A 118 -7.24 6.07 -12.35
N CYS A 119 -7.09 5.92 -11.04
CA CYS A 119 -5.84 6.06 -10.31
C CYS A 119 -5.30 4.72 -9.78
N ASP A 120 -5.90 3.61 -10.21
CA ASP A 120 -5.55 2.25 -9.80
C ASP A 120 -5.51 2.07 -8.27
N LEU A 121 -6.55 2.56 -7.58
CA LEU A 121 -6.73 2.41 -6.14
C LEU A 121 -8.02 1.67 -5.81
N ALA A 122 -7.97 0.85 -4.76
CA ALA A 122 -9.14 0.25 -4.15
C ALA A 122 -9.10 0.36 -2.63
N LEU A 123 -10.28 0.59 -2.05
CA LEU A 123 -10.52 0.57 -0.62
C LEU A 123 -11.28 -0.70 -0.28
N LEU A 124 -10.71 -1.52 0.60
CA LEU A 124 -11.33 -2.72 1.13
C LEU A 124 -11.86 -2.47 2.55
N GLU A 125 -12.94 -3.15 2.88
CA GLU A 125 -13.56 -3.19 4.20
C GLU A 125 -13.48 -4.61 4.79
N VAL A 126 -13.15 -4.70 6.07
CA VAL A 126 -13.05 -5.95 6.82
C VAL A 126 -13.75 -5.76 8.16
N ASP A 127 -14.82 -6.54 8.36
CA ASP A 127 -15.63 -6.48 9.57
C ASP A 127 -15.02 -7.26 10.76
N ASP A 128 -13.93 -8.00 10.51
CA ASP A 128 -13.27 -8.83 11.51
C ASP A 128 -12.42 -8.00 12.50
N PRO A 129 -12.74 -8.00 13.81
CA PRO A 129 -12.00 -7.24 14.81
C PRO A 129 -10.51 -7.63 14.91
N ARG A 130 -10.13 -8.83 14.47
CA ARG A 130 -8.74 -9.30 14.45
C ARG A 130 -7.85 -8.43 13.57
N LEU A 131 -8.42 -7.72 12.59
CA LEU A 131 -7.67 -6.81 11.75
C LEU A 131 -6.99 -5.72 12.59
N MET A 132 -7.71 -5.12 13.54
CA MET A 132 -7.23 -4.03 14.39
C MET A 132 -6.46 -4.48 15.64
N LYS A 133 -6.42 -5.79 15.93
CA LYS A 133 -5.72 -6.31 17.10
C LYS A 133 -4.21 -6.03 16.99
N ASP A 134 -3.64 -5.32 17.96
CA ASP A 134 -2.21 -5.01 18.01
C ASP A 134 -1.69 -4.27 16.75
N VAL A 135 -2.54 -3.47 16.08
CA VAL A 135 -2.16 -2.69 14.89
C VAL A 135 -2.54 -1.22 15.09
N THR A 136 -1.63 -0.33 14.71
CA THR A 136 -1.94 1.08 14.51
C THR A 136 -2.09 1.34 13.02
N PRO A 137 -3.23 1.88 12.54
CA PRO A 137 -3.38 2.24 11.14
C PRO A 137 -2.37 3.29 10.70
N GLU A 138 -1.92 3.19 9.45
CA GLU A 138 -1.00 4.14 8.85
C GLU A 138 -1.68 5.45 8.50
N GLN A 139 -0.91 6.53 8.63
CA GLN A 139 -1.31 7.85 8.21
C GLN A 139 -0.60 8.22 6.92
N LEU A 140 -1.31 8.95 6.06
CA LEU A 140 -0.76 9.45 4.81
C LEU A 140 0.34 10.51 5.13
N GLY A 141 1.52 10.43 4.50
CA GLY A 141 2.79 11.16 4.82
C GLY A 141 3.33 12.03 3.68
N ALA A 142 3.79 13.30 3.86
CA ALA A 142 3.73 14.47 2.90
C ALA A 142 4.24 14.22 1.48
N LEU A 143 3.94 15.14 0.54
CA LEU A 143 4.56 15.06 -0.79
C LEU A 143 6.07 15.11 -0.61
N PRO A 144 6.77 14.00 -0.93
CA PRO A 144 8.20 13.98 -0.74
C PRO A 144 8.84 14.88 -1.77
N THR A 145 10.07 15.27 -1.51
CA THR A 145 10.91 16.01 -2.43
C THR A 145 11.89 15.07 -3.13
N LEU A 146 12.45 15.53 -4.24
CA LEU A 146 13.46 14.76 -4.96
C LEU A 146 14.61 14.38 -4.01
N ARG A 147 15.05 13.12 -4.09
CA ARG A 147 16.11 12.49 -3.27
C ARG A 147 15.73 12.18 -1.81
N ASP A 148 14.48 12.40 -1.40
CA ASP A 148 14.03 11.89 -0.10
C ASP A 148 14.12 10.37 -0.07
N ARG A 149 14.54 9.82 1.07
CA ARG A 149 14.63 8.36 1.27
C ARG A 149 13.23 7.78 1.41
N VAL A 150 13.05 6.63 0.78
CA VAL A 150 11.78 5.90 0.76
C VAL A 150 12.04 4.43 1.06
N SER A 151 11.07 3.80 1.71
CA SER A 151 11.02 2.35 1.88
C SER A 151 9.70 1.87 1.30
N VAL A 152 9.78 0.80 0.52
CA VAL A 152 8.65 0.10 -0.07
C VAL A 152 8.47 -1.18 0.68
N VAL A 153 7.24 -1.45 1.12
CA VAL A 153 6.95 -2.61 1.94
C VAL A 153 5.79 -3.39 1.36
N GLY A 154 5.96 -4.70 1.21
CA GLY A 154 4.90 -5.53 0.63
C GLY A 154 5.20 -7.02 0.71
N TYR A 155 4.40 -7.78 0.01
CA TYR A 155 4.50 -9.23 -0.10
C TYR A 155 4.83 -9.62 -1.53
N PRO A 156 6.04 -10.12 -1.82
CA PRO A 156 6.38 -10.56 -3.16
C PRO A 156 5.54 -11.79 -3.53
N VAL A 157 5.25 -11.95 -4.82
CA VAL A 157 4.55 -13.14 -5.33
C VAL A 157 5.29 -14.41 -4.90
N GLY A 158 4.55 -15.37 -4.34
CA GLY A 158 5.09 -16.65 -3.87
C GLY A 158 5.83 -16.58 -2.52
N GLY A 159 6.04 -15.40 -1.95
CA GLY A 159 6.62 -15.21 -0.62
C GLY A 159 5.57 -15.23 0.49
N GLU A 160 5.93 -15.81 1.64
CA GLU A 160 5.15 -15.72 2.89
C GLU A 160 5.63 -14.58 3.79
N GLU A 161 6.89 -14.17 3.61
CA GLU A 161 7.52 -13.09 4.38
C GLU A 161 7.36 -11.73 3.71
N ILE A 162 7.42 -10.69 4.54
CA ILE A 162 7.40 -9.31 4.09
C ILE A 162 8.72 -8.97 3.37
N SER A 163 8.63 -8.29 2.25
CA SER A 163 9.76 -7.73 1.51
C SER A 163 9.84 -6.23 1.77
N ILE A 164 11.05 -5.74 2.02
CA ILE A 164 11.34 -4.33 2.21
C ILE A 164 12.43 -3.97 1.21
N THR A 165 12.17 -2.96 0.39
CA THR A 165 13.17 -2.37 -0.50
C THR A 165 13.32 -0.89 -0.21
N GLU A 166 14.55 -0.42 -0.18
CA GLU A 166 14.86 0.98 0.12
C GLU A 166 15.38 1.68 -1.14
N GLY A 167 15.10 2.97 -1.22
CA GLY A 167 15.56 3.82 -2.32
C GLY A 167 15.38 5.30 -1.99
N VAL A 168 15.32 6.10 -3.04
CA VAL A 168 15.03 7.53 -3.00
C VAL A 168 14.00 7.91 -4.06
N VAL A 169 13.35 9.06 -3.84
CA VAL A 169 12.53 9.70 -4.86
C VAL A 169 13.41 10.16 -6.02
N SER A 170 13.25 9.51 -7.17
CA SER A 170 14.01 9.79 -8.39
C SER A 170 13.34 10.84 -9.27
N ARG A 171 12.00 10.88 -9.28
CA ARG A 171 11.23 11.82 -10.12
C ARG A 171 9.87 12.15 -9.52
N ILE A 172 9.35 13.34 -9.83
CA ILE A 172 7.96 13.73 -9.55
C ILE A 172 7.42 14.36 -10.83
N GLU A 173 6.46 13.71 -11.48
CA GLU A 173 5.92 14.18 -12.78
C GLU A 173 4.46 13.75 -12.98
N MET A 174 3.81 14.32 -13.99
CA MET A 174 2.49 13.85 -14.43
C MET A 174 2.69 12.61 -15.31
N GLN A 175 2.18 11.47 -14.87
CA GLN A 175 2.30 10.19 -15.59
C GLN A 175 0.94 9.66 -16.00
N ARG A 176 0.92 8.98 -17.15
CA ARG A 176 -0.26 8.35 -17.69
C ARG A 176 -0.49 7.00 -17.01
N TYR A 177 -1.65 6.83 -16.38
CA TYR A 177 -2.03 5.59 -15.72
C TYR A 177 -2.51 4.59 -16.76
N ALA A 178 -1.91 3.39 -16.78
CA ALA A 178 -2.08 2.42 -17.86
C ALA A 178 -3.54 1.96 -18.08
N HIS A 179 -4.34 1.94 -17.02
CA HIS A 179 -5.70 1.44 -17.08
C HIS A 179 -6.74 2.50 -17.49
N SER A 180 -6.43 3.78 -17.24
CA SER A 180 -7.38 4.90 -17.42
C SER A 180 -6.99 5.87 -18.51
N GLU A 181 -5.74 5.78 -18.96
CA GLU A 181 -5.13 6.67 -19.94
C GLU A 181 -5.12 8.15 -19.52
N ARG A 182 -5.42 8.43 -18.25
CA ARG A 182 -5.38 9.77 -17.65
C ARG A 182 -4.01 10.05 -17.07
N SER A 183 -3.60 11.31 -17.14
CA SER A 183 -2.38 11.79 -16.51
C SER A 183 -2.67 12.28 -15.10
N MET A 184 -1.98 11.72 -14.11
CA MET A 184 -2.04 12.17 -12.71
C MET A 184 -0.62 12.32 -12.14
N LEU A 185 -0.51 13.02 -11.01
CA LEU A 185 0.76 13.19 -10.33
C LEU A 185 1.27 11.83 -9.84
N ALA A 186 2.52 11.51 -10.16
CA ALA A 186 3.18 10.30 -9.73
C ALA A 186 4.61 10.61 -9.24
N VAL A 187 5.05 9.82 -8.28
CA VAL A 187 6.39 9.90 -7.69
C VAL A 187 7.14 8.66 -8.14
N THR A 188 8.25 8.77 -8.87
CA THR A 188 9.06 7.59 -9.21
C THR A 188 10.15 7.42 -8.15
N VAL A 189 10.40 6.16 -7.76
CA VAL A 189 11.43 5.78 -6.81
C VAL A 189 12.43 4.82 -7.46
N ASP A 190 13.66 4.77 -6.97
CA ASP A 190 14.68 3.82 -7.46
C ASP A 190 14.76 2.52 -6.61
N ALA A 191 13.86 2.36 -5.66
CA ALA A 191 13.69 1.11 -4.93
C ALA A 191 13.18 0.01 -5.86
N ALA A 192 13.68 -1.22 -5.69
CA ALA A 192 13.20 -2.36 -6.48
C ALA A 192 11.74 -2.68 -6.11
N ILE A 193 10.88 -2.81 -7.12
CA ILE A 193 9.47 -3.15 -6.93
C ILE A 193 9.16 -4.41 -7.73
N ASN A 194 8.76 -5.46 -7.02
CA ASN A 194 8.46 -6.78 -7.59
C ASN A 194 6.94 -7.01 -7.65
N GLU A 195 6.51 -7.95 -8.49
CA GLU A 195 5.13 -8.41 -8.48
C GLU A 195 4.73 -8.86 -7.07
N GLY A 196 3.52 -8.48 -6.65
CA GLY A 196 2.98 -8.74 -5.32
C GLY A 196 3.15 -7.60 -4.33
N ASN A 197 4.23 -6.79 -4.45
CA ASN A 197 4.40 -5.60 -3.60
C ASN A 197 3.40 -4.48 -3.94
N SER A 198 2.75 -4.55 -5.12
CA SER A 198 1.66 -3.66 -5.52
C SER A 198 0.62 -3.46 -4.43
N GLY A 199 0.35 -2.20 -4.12
CA GLY A 199 -0.69 -1.80 -3.15
C GLY A 199 -0.22 -1.74 -1.70
N GLY A 200 1.04 -2.13 -1.43
CA GLY A 200 1.69 -1.93 -0.13
C GLY A 200 2.22 -0.49 0.05
N PRO A 201 2.63 -0.13 1.29
CA PRO A 201 3.06 1.23 1.60
C PRO A 201 4.51 1.56 1.24
#